data_AF-A0A7V9UJA2-F1
#
_entry.id   AF-A0A7V9UJA2-F1
#
_cell.length_a   1.000
_cell.length_b   1.000
_cell.length_c   1.000
_cell.angle_alpha   90.00
_cell.angle_beta   90.00
_cell.angle_gamma   90.00
#
_symmetry.space_group_name_H-M   'P 1'
#
loop_
_entity.id
_entity.type
_entity.pdbx_description
1 polymer ?
#
loop_
_entity_poly.entity_id
_entity_poly.type
_entity_poly.pdbx_seq_one_letter_code
_entity_poly.pdbx_strand_id
1 'polypeptide(L)'
;MMFSRSSSIPVLEVATVKSSLPESVFLQSKEAYDSIDEPVMHLKTGKISLQLPDLKNVLAFHGKNNRPDADPANNVLHIGFTGEKSPISLLPNESYYLLYDRKQTPPRYVLSPNNSETPLWMEVSSSGNQGLVKVRLKDETGTIIQEPASNAQFTLAEKPQNAAAPAVWDIGKVRVDGTLLARQKARWFGIDKFLERHGGPEFQLTIDKQRIDFGEAEEGYSVFISKDSILVWDNNHWKVAAPGAETLGKPILIIKKIDEKLMNFELWDAEGKNKVILNLLKSNESSIPPNLMASFHFLGAKTLSQFVFEINKERMTLAPQDWLLFVDKGWRKLTTPEEIDAYVDRKTLGYLFVFDAVEKRDDKQVMVGTIFNRARNDLQHVELLMQQSSAGMTPYVPKSDETGRSKDSPGSSDQGPQGKVGRGAENSYTSSYEDGDSDASESNMHSRRRKRKLDHDD
;
A
#
# COMPACT_ATOMS: atom_id res chain seq x y z
N MET A 1 64.38 -23.54 7.73
CA MET A 1 64.92 -23.30 6.37
C MET A 1 64.02 -22.30 5.68
N MET A 2 64.49 -21.07 5.52
CA MET A 2 63.80 -19.99 4.84
C MET A 2 64.22 -19.99 3.36
N PHE A 3 63.25 -19.94 2.44
CA PHE A 3 63.52 -19.56 1.05
C PHE A 3 62.97 -18.15 0.85
N SER A 4 63.88 -17.17 0.88
CA SER A 4 63.62 -15.81 0.41
C SER A 4 63.51 -15.82 -1.12
N ARG A 5 62.35 -15.41 -1.66
CA ARG A 5 62.24 -15.06 -3.08
C ARG A 5 62.46 -13.56 -3.26
N SER A 6 63.27 -13.28 -4.26
CA SER A 6 63.87 -12.00 -4.59
C SER A 6 62.97 -11.10 -5.44
N SER A 7 63.19 -9.80 -5.24
CA SER A 7 63.17 -8.72 -6.25
C SER A 7 61.88 -8.49 -7.03
N SER A 8 61.09 -7.54 -6.53
CA SER A 8 60.13 -6.75 -7.30
C SER A 8 60.82 -6.08 -8.49
N ILE A 9 60.40 -6.44 -9.70
CA ILE A 9 60.71 -5.70 -10.92
C ILE A 9 59.83 -4.44 -10.89
N PRO A 10 60.41 -3.22 -10.97
CA PRO A 10 59.61 -2.02 -11.10
C PRO A 10 58.93 -2.04 -12.46
N VAL A 11 57.60 -2.18 -12.45
CA VAL A 11 56.79 -1.94 -13.63
C VAL A 11 56.83 -0.44 -13.88
N LEU A 12 57.44 -0.02 -14.98
CA LEU A 12 57.36 1.37 -15.43
C LEU A 12 55.88 1.68 -15.66
N GLU A 13 55.36 2.61 -14.88
CA GLU A 13 54.03 3.18 -15.04
C GLU A 13 54.04 3.98 -16.35
N VAL A 14 53.64 3.32 -17.44
CA VAL A 14 53.46 3.96 -18.74
C VAL A 14 52.29 4.93 -18.58
N ALA A 15 52.61 6.23 -18.51
CA ALA A 15 51.61 7.27 -18.55
C ALA A 15 50.68 7.00 -19.73
N THR A 16 49.40 6.78 -19.42
CA THR A 16 48.36 6.64 -20.44
C THR A 16 48.26 7.97 -21.15
N VAL A 17 48.93 8.07 -22.29
CA VAL A 17 48.77 9.18 -23.23
C VAL A 17 47.28 9.19 -23.58
N LYS A 18 46.56 10.19 -23.06
CA LYS A 18 45.19 10.48 -23.48
C LYS A 18 45.26 10.55 -25.00
N SER A 19 44.60 9.63 -25.70
CA SER A 19 44.55 9.68 -27.15
C SER A 19 43.71 10.91 -27.51
N SER A 20 44.37 12.05 -27.69
CA SER A 20 43.83 13.11 -28.51
C SER A 20 43.58 12.52 -29.90
N LEU A 21 42.56 13.04 -30.57
CA LEU A 21 42.36 12.70 -31.97
C LEU A 21 43.64 13.10 -32.72
N PRO A 22 44.07 12.35 -33.74
CA PRO A 22 45.25 12.73 -34.50
C PRO A 22 45.00 14.12 -35.12
N GLU A 23 45.80 15.11 -34.72
CA GLU A 23 45.75 16.52 -35.19
C GLU A 23 45.78 16.62 -36.72
N SER A 24 46.30 15.59 -37.37
CA SER A 24 46.40 15.44 -38.81
C SER A 24 46.85 14.01 -39.10
N VAL A 25 46.27 13.35 -40.11
CA VAL A 25 46.78 12.06 -40.62
C VAL A 25 48.10 12.25 -41.39
N PHE A 26 48.52 13.50 -41.58
CA PHE A 26 49.67 13.90 -42.36
C PHE A 26 50.85 14.30 -41.45
N LEU A 27 52.00 13.67 -41.69
CA LEU A 27 53.24 13.83 -40.92
C LEU A 27 54.07 15.06 -41.31
N GLN A 28 53.77 15.70 -42.43
CA GLN A 28 54.54 16.80 -43.02
C GLN A 28 53.69 18.07 -43.13
N SER A 29 54.34 19.24 -43.23
CA SER A 29 53.63 20.51 -43.40
C SER A 29 52.97 20.60 -44.78
N LYS A 30 51.99 21.50 -44.92
CA LYS A 30 51.30 21.74 -46.19
C LYS A 30 52.27 22.12 -47.30
N GLU A 31 53.25 22.98 -47.00
CA GLU A 31 54.25 23.40 -47.99
C GLU A 31 55.15 22.25 -48.45
N ALA A 32 55.43 21.28 -47.57
CA ALA A 32 56.22 20.11 -47.91
C ALA A 32 55.48 19.18 -48.89
N TYR A 33 54.17 18.99 -48.72
CA TYR A 33 53.36 18.25 -49.69
C TYR A 33 53.14 19.00 -51.00
N ASP A 34 52.95 20.33 -50.92
CA ASP A 34 52.77 21.19 -52.10
C ASP A 34 54.06 21.29 -52.95
N SER A 35 55.24 20.95 -52.39
CA SER A 35 56.53 20.94 -53.09
C SER A 35 56.79 19.68 -53.94
N ILE A 36 55.90 18.69 -53.90
CA ILE A 36 55.98 17.49 -54.73
C ILE A 36 55.41 17.82 -56.12
N ASP A 37 56.28 18.24 -57.03
CA ASP A 37 55.99 18.75 -58.37
C ASP A 37 55.38 17.67 -59.32
N GLU A 38 54.10 17.87 -59.74
CA GLU A 38 53.30 17.26 -60.83
C GLU A 38 53.23 15.71 -61.04
N PRO A 39 52.29 15.16 -61.87
CA PRO A 39 50.83 15.36 -61.92
C PRO A 39 50.06 14.14 -61.36
N VAL A 40 50.71 13.20 -60.66
CA VAL A 40 50.11 11.86 -60.40
C VAL A 40 49.27 11.80 -59.11
N MET A 41 49.53 12.64 -58.10
CA MET A 41 48.79 12.62 -56.83
C MET A 41 48.50 14.02 -56.29
N HIS A 42 47.44 14.66 -56.77
CA HIS A 42 46.81 15.75 -56.04
C HIS A 42 46.16 15.18 -54.77
N LEU A 43 46.84 15.29 -53.63
CA LEU A 43 46.20 15.14 -52.33
C LEU A 43 45.22 16.30 -52.16
N LYS A 44 43.94 16.04 -52.43
CA LYS A 44 42.86 16.93 -51.99
C LYS A 44 42.85 16.88 -50.46
N THR A 45 43.56 17.81 -49.82
CA THR A 45 43.39 18.11 -48.40
C THR A 45 41.99 18.66 -48.20
N GLY A 46 41.02 17.76 -48.09
CA GLY A 46 39.72 18.10 -47.51
C GLY A 46 39.97 18.44 -46.05
N LYS A 47 39.62 19.65 -45.62
CA LYS A 47 39.51 19.92 -44.18
C LYS A 47 38.51 18.91 -43.63
N ILE A 48 38.97 17.95 -42.84
CA ILE A 48 38.08 17.09 -42.06
C ILE A 48 37.43 18.02 -41.04
N SER A 49 36.26 18.56 -41.39
CA SER A 49 35.48 19.32 -40.43
C SER A 49 34.85 18.32 -39.46
N LEU A 50 35.11 18.51 -38.17
CA LEU A 50 34.40 17.80 -37.13
C LEU A 50 32.91 18.15 -37.26
N GLN A 51 32.07 17.12 -37.33
CA GLN A 51 30.62 17.26 -37.44
C GLN A 51 29.94 16.57 -36.26
N LEU A 52 28.79 17.10 -35.87
CA LEU A 52 27.96 16.49 -34.85
C LEU A 52 27.39 15.15 -35.33
N PRO A 53 27.51 14.08 -34.51
CA PRO A 53 26.90 12.81 -34.84
C PRO A 53 25.38 12.91 -34.83
N ASP A 54 24.72 12.15 -35.71
CA ASP A 54 23.27 12.03 -35.68
C ASP A 54 22.85 11.02 -34.60
N LEU A 55 22.27 11.54 -33.51
CA LEU A 55 21.79 10.74 -32.39
C LEU A 55 20.29 10.39 -32.48
N LYS A 56 19.57 10.84 -33.52
CA LYS A 56 18.11 10.66 -33.62
C LYS A 56 17.67 9.20 -33.64
N ASN A 57 18.44 8.34 -34.31
CA ASN A 57 18.18 6.91 -34.41
C ASN A 57 18.87 6.09 -33.31
N VAL A 58 19.68 6.77 -32.49
CA VAL A 58 20.46 6.16 -31.41
C VAL A 58 19.75 6.33 -30.07
N LEU A 59 19.02 7.42 -29.89
CA LEU A 59 18.31 7.72 -28.65
C LEU A 59 16.81 7.45 -28.80
N ALA A 60 16.21 6.94 -27.73
CA ALA A 60 14.77 6.79 -27.59
C ALA A 60 14.31 7.49 -26.31
N PHE A 61 13.35 8.40 -26.43
CA PHE A 61 12.71 9.03 -25.28
C PHE A 61 11.57 8.15 -24.78
N HIS A 62 11.65 7.73 -23.52
CA HIS A 62 10.68 6.83 -22.89
C HIS A 62 9.69 7.55 -21.97
N GLY A 63 9.78 8.88 -21.87
CA GLY A 63 8.90 9.70 -21.05
C GLY A 63 9.61 10.34 -19.86
N LYS A 64 8.82 10.80 -18.90
CA LYS A 64 9.25 11.48 -17.68
C LYS A 64 8.69 10.78 -16.46
N ASN A 65 9.28 11.01 -15.30
CA ASN A 65 8.75 10.53 -14.03
C ASN A 65 7.37 11.17 -13.81
N ASN A 66 6.33 10.34 -13.88
CA ASN A 66 4.95 10.76 -13.73
C ASN A 66 4.38 10.37 -12.37
N ARG A 67 5.24 10.06 -11.40
CA ARG A 67 4.78 9.78 -10.04
C ARG A 67 4.09 11.01 -9.44
N PRO A 68 2.98 10.83 -8.72
CA PRO A 68 2.28 11.92 -8.05
C PRO A 68 3.08 12.67 -6.98
N ASP A 69 4.12 12.06 -6.43
CA ASP A 69 5.02 12.65 -5.43
C ASP A 69 6.33 13.20 -6.02
N ALA A 70 6.50 13.12 -7.35
CA ALA A 70 7.68 13.66 -8.01
C ALA A 70 7.69 15.19 -7.92
N ASP A 71 8.85 15.76 -7.62
CA ASP A 71 9.06 17.19 -7.64
C ASP A 71 8.94 17.72 -9.08
N PRO A 72 7.98 18.63 -9.38
CA PRO A 72 7.82 19.19 -10.72
C PRO A 72 9.04 19.98 -11.19
N ALA A 73 9.87 20.50 -10.27
CA ALA A 73 11.10 21.22 -10.63
C ALA A 73 12.21 20.27 -11.10
N ASN A 74 12.25 19.05 -10.56
CA ASN A 74 13.29 18.05 -10.81
C ASN A 74 12.74 16.81 -11.49
N ASN A 75 11.93 17.00 -12.54
CA ASN A 75 11.28 15.89 -13.22
C ASN A 75 12.29 15.07 -14.03
N VAL A 76 12.62 13.89 -13.52
CA VAL A 76 13.52 12.92 -14.14
C VAL A 76 12.97 12.46 -15.50
N LEU A 77 13.83 12.45 -16.51
CA LEU A 77 13.55 12.03 -17.88
C LEU A 77 14.17 10.66 -18.14
N HIS A 78 13.48 9.78 -18.86
CA HIS A 78 13.98 8.45 -19.19
C HIS A 78 14.38 8.37 -20.65
N ILE A 79 15.67 8.12 -20.92
CA ILE A 79 16.22 7.99 -22.28
C ILE A 79 16.96 6.67 -22.41
N GLY A 80 16.68 5.91 -23.47
CA GLY A 80 17.38 4.68 -23.79
C GLY A 80 18.26 4.84 -25.03
N PHE A 81 19.39 4.13 -25.06
CA PHE A 81 20.16 3.94 -26.28
C PHE A 81 19.58 2.74 -27.05
N THR A 82 19.50 2.84 -28.38
CA THR A 82 19.02 1.77 -29.25
C THR A 82 19.83 0.49 -29.01
N GLY A 83 19.13 -0.61 -28.71
CA GLY A 83 19.74 -1.90 -28.37
C GLY A 83 20.08 -2.08 -26.89
N GLU A 84 19.85 -1.09 -26.04
CA GLU A 84 19.93 -1.24 -24.58
C GLU A 84 18.59 -1.71 -24.01
N LYS A 85 18.64 -2.57 -22.98
CA LYS A 85 17.43 -3.18 -22.41
C LYS A 85 16.70 -2.22 -21.46
N SER A 86 17.45 -1.37 -20.78
CA SER A 86 16.98 -0.45 -19.76
C SER A 86 17.35 0.98 -20.15
N PRO A 87 16.38 1.91 -20.17
CA PRO A 87 16.71 3.32 -20.30
C PRO A 87 17.34 3.85 -19.02
N ILE A 88 17.96 5.00 -19.17
CA ILE A 88 18.69 5.71 -18.14
C ILE A 88 17.86 6.92 -17.71
N SER A 89 17.91 7.22 -16.42
CA SER A 89 17.22 8.33 -15.78
C SER A 89 18.12 9.55 -15.71
N LEU A 90 17.68 10.67 -16.28
CA LEU A 90 18.43 11.92 -16.47
C LEU A 90 17.65 13.11 -15.92
N LEU A 91 18.31 14.03 -15.24
CA LEU A 91 17.75 15.31 -14.84
C LEU A 91 17.66 16.28 -16.04
N PRO A 92 16.65 17.16 -16.06
CA PRO A 92 16.47 18.08 -17.17
C PRO A 92 17.54 19.17 -17.19
N ASN A 93 18.02 19.52 -18.37
CA ASN A 93 19.01 20.55 -18.66
C ASN A 93 20.42 20.33 -18.07
N GLU A 94 20.70 19.16 -17.51
CA GLU A 94 22.05 18.77 -17.13
C GLU A 94 22.85 18.27 -18.35
N SER A 95 24.18 18.43 -18.28
CA SER A 95 25.10 17.94 -19.31
C SER A 95 25.47 16.48 -19.05
N TYR A 96 25.13 15.61 -20.00
CA TYR A 96 25.45 14.19 -19.98
C TYR A 96 26.49 13.87 -21.06
N TYR A 97 27.69 13.50 -20.63
CA TYR A 97 28.83 13.26 -21.51
C TYR A 97 28.75 11.88 -22.15
N LEU A 98 29.09 11.81 -23.44
CA LEU A 98 28.97 10.62 -24.27
C LEU A 98 30.33 10.10 -24.69
N LEU A 99 30.43 8.78 -24.81
CA LEU A 99 31.57 8.06 -25.39
C LEU A 99 31.08 7.15 -26.50
N TYR A 100 31.87 7.03 -27.58
CA TYR A 100 31.60 6.07 -28.63
C TYR A 100 32.36 4.77 -28.35
N ASP A 101 31.64 3.75 -27.87
CA ASP A 101 32.23 2.47 -27.52
C ASP A 101 32.32 1.56 -28.74
N ARG A 102 33.52 1.47 -29.31
CA ARG A 102 33.85 0.59 -30.44
C ARG A 102 33.95 -0.88 -30.06
N LYS A 103 34.04 -1.22 -28.77
CA LYS A 103 34.19 -2.60 -28.30
C LYS A 103 32.86 -3.36 -28.28
N GLN A 104 31.75 -2.62 -28.20
CA GLN A 104 30.42 -3.23 -28.24
C GLN A 104 30.05 -3.62 -29.68
N THR A 105 29.26 -4.68 -29.82
CA THR A 105 28.81 -5.18 -31.14
C THR A 105 27.28 -5.14 -31.18
N PRO A 106 26.67 -4.21 -31.95
CA PRO A 106 27.30 -3.18 -32.77
C PRO A 106 27.93 -2.04 -31.93
N PRO A 107 28.93 -1.32 -32.47
CA PRO A 107 29.48 -0.12 -31.85
C PRO A 107 28.39 0.91 -31.59
N ARG A 108 28.38 1.52 -30.41
CA ARG A 108 27.32 2.46 -30.02
C ARG A 108 27.81 3.53 -29.06
N TYR A 109 27.03 4.59 -28.97
CA TYR A 109 27.21 5.61 -27.95
C TYR A 109 26.75 5.09 -26.59
N VAL A 110 27.48 5.46 -25.54
CA VAL A 110 27.17 5.18 -24.14
C VAL A 110 27.44 6.43 -23.31
N LEU A 111 26.86 6.53 -22.12
CA LEU A 111 27.23 7.57 -21.17
C LEU A 111 28.66 7.36 -20.67
N SER A 112 29.36 8.46 -20.48
CA SER A 112 30.67 8.49 -19.85
C SER A 112 30.57 7.97 -18.40
N PRO A 113 31.46 7.06 -17.95
CA PRO A 113 31.48 6.58 -16.57
C PRO A 113 31.53 7.74 -15.58
N ASN A 114 30.67 7.71 -14.55
CA ASN A 114 30.52 8.78 -13.55
C ASN A 114 30.26 10.17 -14.15
N ASN A 115 29.70 10.23 -15.37
CA ASN A 115 29.50 11.45 -16.14
C ASN A 115 30.80 12.28 -16.30
N SER A 116 31.96 11.63 -16.46
CA SER A 116 33.22 12.33 -16.65
C SER A 116 33.22 13.13 -17.95
N GLU A 117 33.77 14.36 -17.92
CA GLU A 117 33.74 15.29 -19.04
C GLU A 117 34.38 14.69 -20.30
N THR A 118 33.64 14.72 -21.41
CA THR A 118 34.11 14.34 -22.74
C THR A 118 33.82 15.46 -23.74
N PRO A 119 34.47 15.46 -24.91
CA PRO A 119 34.18 16.46 -25.95
C PRO A 119 32.73 16.48 -26.42
N LEU A 120 32.00 15.37 -26.33
CA LEU A 120 30.63 15.23 -26.83
C LEU A 120 29.67 15.05 -25.66
N TRP A 121 28.66 15.91 -25.55
CA TRP A 121 27.63 15.78 -24.53
C TRP A 121 26.25 16.12 -25.07
N MET A 122 25.24 15.75 -24.29
CA MET A 122 23.86 16.10 -24.55
C MET A 122 23.19 16.74 -23.32
N GLU A 123 22.29 17.67 -23.57
CA GLU A 123 21.33 18.19 -22.59
C GLU A 123 19.94 17.76 -23.02
N VAL A 124 19.12 17.36 -22.05
CA VAL A 124 17.79 16.82 -22.32
C VAL A 124 16.76 17.65 -21.57
N SER A 125 15.67 18.01 -22.21
CA SER A 125 14.53 18.67 -21.57
C SER A 125 13.23 18.09 -22.09
N SER A 126 12.13 18.23 -21.35
CA SER A 126 10.81 17.81 -21.83
C SER A 126 10.01 19.00 -22.33
N SER A 127 9.36 18.86 -23.48
CA SER A 127 8.36 19.79 -24.00
C SER A 127 7.08 19.03 -24.31
N GLY A 128 6.13 19.02 -23.37
CA GLY A 128 4.91 18.20 -23.46
C GLY A 128 5.23 16.71 -23.37
N ASN A 129 4.89 15.96 -24.42
CA ASN A 129 5.16 14.51 -24.56
C ASN A 129 6.37 14.23 -25.48
N GLN A 130 7.24 15.22 -25.65
CA GLN A 130 8.45 15.09 -26.46
C GLN A 130 9.68 15.41 -25.61
N GLY A 131 10.76 14.67 -25.85
CA GLY A 131 12.09 14.98 -25.30
C GLY A 131 12.84 15.86 -26.28
N LEU A 132 13.19 17.08 -25.88
CA LEU A 132 14.08 17.95 -26.62
C LEU A 132 15.53 17.64 -26.22
N VAL A 133 16.32 17.18 -27.19
CA VAL A 133 17.74 16.87 -27.01
C VAL A 133 18.58 17.94 -27.69
N LYS A 134 19.54 18.50 -26.96
CA LYS A 134 20.57 19.40 -27.48
C LYS A 134 21.91 18.67 -27.42
N VAL A 135 22.59 18.53 -28.55
CA VAL A 135 23.90 17.87 -28.64
C VAL A 135 24.96 18.93 -28.89
N ARG A 136 26.06 18.85 -28.16
CA ARG A 136 27.19 19.76 -28.30
C ARG A 136 28.48 18.97 -28.38
N LEU A 137 29.39 19.43 -29.22
CA LEU A 137 30.73 18.90 -29.38
C LEU A 137 31.72 20.04 -29.19
N LYS A 138 32.70 19.87 -28.33
CA LYS A 138 33.80 20.81 -28.12
C LYS A 138 35.02 20.30 -28.86
N ASP A 139 35.62 21.16 -29.68
CA ASP A 139 36.87 20.83 -30.35
C ASP A 139 38.08 20.99 -29.40
N GLU A 140 39.28 20.71 -29.92
CA GLU A 140 40.53 20.82 -29.16
C GLU A 140 40.87 22.27 -28.78
N THR A 141 40.34 23.25 -29.53
CA THR A 141 40.49 24.69 -29.23
C THR A 141 39.50 25.18 -28.16
N GLY A 142 38.54 24.32 -27.79
CA GLY A 142 37.46 24.64 -26.87
C GLY A 142 36.23 25.29 -27.51
N THR A 143 36.20 25.39 -28.84
CA THR A 143 35.08 25.93 -29.61
C THR A 143 33.96 24.90 -29.70
N ILE A 144 32.72 25.34 -29.53
CA ILE A 144 31.53 24.48 -29.61
C ILE A 144 31.09 24.37 -31.07
N ILE A 145 31.13 23.15 -31.59
CA ILE A 145 30.66 22.78 -32.92
C ILE A 145 29.16 22.49 -32.86
N GLN A 146 28.40 23.12 -33.76
CA GLN A 146 26.94 22.94 -33.90
C GLN A 146 26.52 22.44 -35.29
N GLU A 147 27.46 22.16 -36.19
CA GLU A 147 27.15 21.70 -37.54
C GLU A 147 27.11 20.16 -37.62
N PRO A 148 26.09 19.56 -38.26
CA PRO A 148 24.90 20.20 -38.82
C PRO A 148 23.91 20.66 -37.74
N ALA A 149 23.27 21.82 -37.95
CA ALA A 149 22.31 22.39 -36.99
C ALA A 149 21.13 21.44 -36.67
N SER A 150 20.77 20.58 -37.64
CA SER A 150 19.76 19.53 -37.49
C SER A 150 20.12 18.44 -36.48
N ASN A 151 21.40 18.30 -36.14
CA ASN A 151 21.93 17.32 -35.18
C ASN A 151 22.21 17.99 -33.82
N ALA A 152 22.45 19.31 -33.82
CA ALA A 152 22.64 20.09 -32.60
C ALA A 152 21.38 20.15 -31.73
N GLN A 153 20.20 20.16 -32.32
CA GLN A 153 18.94 20.15 -31.58
C GLN A 153 17.86 19.39 -32.34
N PHE A 154 17.19 18.45 -31.67
CA PHE A 154 16.08 17.70 -32.23
C PHE A 154 15.10 17.23 -31.14
N THR A 155 13.89 16.90 -31.55
CA THR A 155 12.85 16.35 -30.67
C THR A 155 12.70 14.85 -30.88
N LEU A 156 12.47 14.14 -29.78
CA LEU A 156 12.15 12.72 -29.74
C LEU A 156 10.72 12.56 -29.28
N ALA A 157 9.89 11.87 -30.07
CA ALA A 157 8.57 11.48 -29.64
C ALA A 157 8.68 10.43 -28.52
N GLU A 158 7.80 10.52 -27.52
CA GLU A 158 7.69 9.50 -26.48
C GLU A 158 7.35 8.16 -27.12
N LYS A 159 8.28 7.21 -26.98
CA LYS A 159 8.09 5.84 -27.43
C LYS A 159 7.67 5.02 -26.21
N PRO A 160 6.40 4.57 -26.12
CA PRO A 160 6.00 3.69 -25.04
C PRO A 160 6.91 2.46 -25.09
N GLN A 161 7.54 2.14 -23.96
CA GLN A 161 8.42 0.99 -23.89
C GLN A 161 7.61 -0.24 -24.30
N ASN A 162 8.06 -0.93 -25.37
CA ASN A 162 7.29 -1.95 -26.06
C ASN A 162 6.49 -2.84 -25.09
N ALA A 163 5.17 -2.86 -25.24
CA ALA A 163 4.24 -3.72 -24.49
C ALA A 163 4.53 -5.23 -24.61
N ALA A 164 5.49 -5.62 -25.45
CA ALA A 164 5.89 -7.01 -25.69
C ALA A 164 6.64 -7.65 -24.50
N ALA A 165 7.20 -6.86 -23.58
CA ALA A 165 7.74 -7.39 -22.33
C ALA A 165 7.41 -6.41 -21.20
N PRO A 166 6.44 -6.72 -20.31
CA PRO A 166 6.22 -5.91 -19.12
C PRO A 166 7.53 -5.83 -18.36
N ALA A 167 7.97 -4.60 -18.03
CA ALA A 167 9.20 -4.39 -17.26
C ALA A 167 9.15 -5.30 -16.05
N VAL A 168 10.05 -6.29 -16.03
CA VAL A 168 10.11 -7.27 -14.96
C VAL A 168 10.88 -6.61 -13.84
N TRP A 169 10.15 -6.22 -12.82
CA TRP A 169 10.71 -5.66 -11.61
C TRP A 169 10.01 -6.30 -10.42
N ASP A 170 10.72 -6.36 -9.31
CA ASP A 170 10.32 -7.13 -8.14
C ASP A 170 10.13 -6.20 -6.95
N ILE A 171 9.17 -6.54 -6.10
CA ILE A 171 8.96 -5.94 -4.79
C ILE A 171 9.19 -7.03 -3.75
N GLY A 172 10.28 -6.89 -2.99
CA GLY A 172 10.79 -7.95 -2.14
C GLY A 172 11.20 -9.17 -2.97
N LYS A 173 10.50 -10.30 -2.79
CA LYS A 173 10.75 -11.55 -3.53
C LYS A 173 9.70 -11.83 -4.61
N VAL A 174 8.82 -10.88 -4.88
CA VAL A 174 7.63 -11.09 -5.71
C VAL A 174 7.69 -10.17 -6.92
N ARG A 175 7.57 -10.75 -8.11
CA ARG A 175 7.44 -10.00 -9.35
C ARG A 175 6.22 -9.08 -9.31
N VAL A 176 6.33 -7.89 -9.87
CA VAL A 176 5.20 -6.98 -9.97
C VAL A 176 4.33 -7.35 -11.17
N ASP A 177 3.07 -7.67 -10.89
CA ASP A 177 1.99 -7.83 -11.87
C ASP A 177 0.62 -7.57 -11.20
N GLY A 178 -0.47 -7.74 -11.95
CA GLY A 178 -1.84 -7.54 -11.45
C GLY A 178 -2.25 -8.40 -10.24
N THR A 179 -1.48 -9.45 -9.92
CA THR A 179 -1.74 -10.38 -8.80
C THR A 179 -0.85 -10.14 -7.58
N LEU A 180 0.00 -9.10 -7.60
CA LEU A 180 0.94 -8.79 -6.51
C LEU A 180 0.25 -8.77 -5.13
N LEU A 181 -0.83 -8.00 -4.99
CA LEU A 181 -1.56 -7.87 -3.71
C LEU A 181 -2.12 -9.22 -3.23
N ALA A 182 -2.64 -10.05 -4.14
CA ALA A 182 -3.12 -11.38 -3.80
C ALA A 182 -1.97 -12.29 -3.32
N ARG A 183 -0.79 -12.22 -3.95
CA ARG A 183 0.41 -12.97 -3.50
C ARG A 183 0.96 -12.49 -2.17
N GLN A 184 0.80 -11.20 -1.86
CA GLN A 184 1.07 -10.62 -0.55
C GLN A 184 -0.06 -10.87 0.47
N LYS A 185 -1.09 -11.63 0.09
CA LYS A 185 -2.25 -11.97 0.91
C LYS A 185 -2.99 -10.73 1.43
N ALA A 186 -2.99 -9.65 0.65
CA ALA A 186 -3.65 -8.41 1.01
C ALA A 186 -5.18 -8.62 1.12
N ARG A 187 -5.79 -8.11 2.19
CA ARG A 187 -7.23 -8.15 2.43
C ARG A 187 -7.73 -6.79 2.92
N TRP A 188 -8.68 -6.22 2.21
CA TRP A 188 -9.34 -4.98 2.63
C TRP A 188 -10.65 -5.30 3.34
N PHE A 189 -10.83 -4.80 4.55
CA PHE A 189 -12.04 -5.08 5.36
C PHE A 189 -13.00 -3.88 5.46
N GLY A 190 -12.51 -2.67 5.24
CA GLY A 190 -13.29 -1.45 5.46
C GLY A 190 -12.75 -0.63 6.62
N ILE A 191 -13.59 0.20 7.21
CA ILE A 191 -13.28 0.95 8.43
C ILE A 191 -13.28 -0.01 9.62
N ASP A 192 -12.31 0.14 10.52
CA ASP A 192 -12.29 -0.61 11.78
C ASP A 192 -13.20 0.06 12.80
N LYS A 193 -14.43 -0.45 12.91
CA LYS A 193 -15.48 0.09 13.78
C LYS A 193 -15.19 -0.07 15.27
N PHE A 194 -14.36 -1.03 15.63
CA PHE A 194 -13.92 -1.19 17.01
C PHE A 194 -12.94 -0.07 17.38
N LEU A 195 -11.92 0.20 16.56
CA LEU A 195 -10.98 1.29 16.85
C LEU A 195 -11.65 2.67 16.81
N GLU A 196 -12.65 2.86 15.95
CA GLU A 196 -13.45 4.10 15.91
C GLU A 196 -14.15 4.40 17.25
N ARG A 197 -14.59 3.36 17.97
CA ARG A 197 -15.32 3.51 19.25
C ARG A 197 -14.44 3.35 20.50
N HIS A 198 -13.48 2.43 20.45
CA HIS A 198 -12.73 1.96 21.61
C HIS A 198 -11.20 2.03 21.44
N GLY A 199 -10.70 2.58 20.33
CA GLY A 199 -9.26 2.67 20.07
C GLY A 199 -8.53 3.55 21.09
N GLY A 200 -9.11 4.69 21.46
CA GLY A 200 -8.42 5.67 22.31
C GLY A 200 -7.54 6.65 21.51
N PRO A 201 -6.87 7.60 22.19
CA PRO A 201 -6.18 8.71 21.54
C PRO A 201 -5.05 8.30 20.58
N GLU A 202 -4.37 7.19 20.86
CA GLU A 202 -3.28 6.64 20.06
C GLU A 202 -3.74 6.13 18.69
N PHE A 203 -5.02 5.77 18.56
CA PHE A 203 -5.63 5.34 17.29
C PHE A 203 -6.44 6.43 16.59
N GLN A 204 -6.39 7.68 17.06
CA GLN A 204 -7.12 8.80 16.45
C GLN A 204 -6.79 8.96 14.96
N LEU A 205 -5.54 8.69 14.57
CA LEU A 205 -5.09 8.75 13.18
C LEU A 205 -5.67 7.64 12.29
N THR A 206 -6.33 6.62 12.86
CA THR A 206 -6.92 5.49 12.12
C THR A 206 -8.41 5.66 11.87
N ILE A 207 -9.05 6.63 12.54
CA ILE A 207 -10.48 6.92 12.39
C ILE A 207 -10.78 7.34 10.95
N ASP A 208 -11.93 6.88 10.43
CA ASP A 208 -12.40 7.06 9.04
C ASP A 208 -11.48 6.53 7.94
N LYS A 209 -10.41 5.80 8.30
CA LYS A 209 -9.51 5.16 7.34
C LYS A 209 -9.93 3.73 7.04
N GLN A 210 -9.64 3.31 5.81
CA GLN A 210 -9.81 1.93 5.37
C GLN A 210 -8.64 1.08 5.87
N ARG A 211 -8.94 -0.08 6.45
CA ARG A 211 -7.94 -1.07 6.88
C ARG A 211 -7.65 -2.07 5.77
N ILE A 212 -6.37 -2.20 5.43
CA ILE A 212 -5.84 -3.30 4.62
C ILE A 212 -4.90 -4.11 5.49
N ASP A 213 -5.10 -5.42 5.52
CA ASP A 213 -4.19 -6.36 6.15
C ASP A 213 -3.32 -7.03 5.11
N PHE A 214 -2.05 -7.21 5.41
CA PHE A 214 -1.08 -7.92 4.60
C PHE A 214 -0.55 -9.13 5.37
N GLY A 215 -0.25 -10.23 4.66
CA GLY A 215 0.22 -11.47 5.27
C GLY A 215 -0.89 -12.32 5.90
N GLU A 216 -0.47 -13.32 6.67
CA GLU A 216 -1.37 -14.23 7.41
C GLU A 216 -0.76 -14.52 8.79
N ALA A 217 -1.62 -14.71 9.80
CA ALA A 217 -1.25 -15.08 11.17
C ALA A 217 -0.26 -14.11 11.85
N GLU A 218 0.79 -14.62 12.50
CA GLU A 218 1.67 -13.85 13.39
C GLU A 218 2.56 -12.83 12.67
N GLU A 219 2.82 -13.01 11.38
CA GLU A 219 3.57 -12.05 10.54
C GLU A 219 2.65 -11.03 9.85
N GLY A 220 1.33 -11.12 10.10
CA GLY A 220 0.36 -10.21 9.53
C GLY A 220 0.46 -8.81 10.12
N TYR A 221 0.25 -7.79 9.30
CA TYR A 221 0.18 -6.40 9.74
C TYR A 221 -0.93 -5.66 9.01
N SER A 222 -1.42 -4.59 9.64
CA SER A 222 -2.48 -3.74 9.09
C SER A 222 -1.94 -2.36 8.75
N VAL A 223 -2.44 -1.78 7.66
CA VAL A 223 -2.27 -0.36 7.32
C VAL A 223 -3.62 0.32 7.23
N PHE A 224 -3.67 1.57 7.67
CA PHE A 224 -4.87 2.40 7.67
C PHE A 224 -4.69 3.54 6.68
N ILE A 225 -5.52 3.57 5.64
CA ILE A 225 -5.35 4.43 4.47
C ILE A 225 -6.63 5.21 4.14
N SER A 226 -6.46 6.38 3.55
CA SER A 226 -7.53 7.17 2.95
C SER A 226 -7.34 7.25 1.43
N LYS A 227 -8.29 7.89 0.73
CA LYS A 227 -8.09 8.28 -0.67
C LYS A 227 -6.81 9.11 -0.78
N ASP A 228 -6.05 8.88 -1.85
CA ASP A 228 -4.78 9.56 -2.17
C ASP A 228 -3.64 9.30 -1.17
N SER A 229 -3.82 8.41 -0.19
CA SER A 229 -2.72 7.93 0.66
C SER A 229 -1.63 7.26 -0.20
N ILE A 230 -0.38 7.44 0.22
CA ILE A 230 0.80 6.83 -0.41
C ILE A 230 1.36 5.79 0.56
N LEU A 231 1.59 4.59 0.05
CA LEU A 231 2.29 3.53 0.75
C LEU A 231 3.66 3.32 0.11
N VAL A 232 4.71 3.19 0.92
CA VAL A 232 6.06 2.83 0.47
C VAL A 232 6.35 1.38 0.83
N TRP A 233 7.05 0.66 -0.05
CA TRP A 233 7.60 -0.64 0.30
C TRP A 233 8.93 -0.47 1.01
N ASP A 234 8.97 -0.81 2.29
CA ASP A 234 10.14 -0.64 3.16
C ASP A 234 10.27 -1.83 4.10
N ASN A 235 11.44 -2.46 4.16
CA ASN A 235 11.70 -3.61 5.03
C ASN A 235 10.67 -4.75 4.88
N ASN A 236 10.31 -5.09 3.64
CA ASN A 236 9.28 -6.07 3.29
C ASN A 236 7.85 -5.75 3.80
N HIS A 237 7.58 -4.49 4.12
CA HIS A 237 6.28 -4.04 4.59
C HIS A 237 5.82 -2.80 3.82
N TRP A 238 4.50 -2.69 3.62
CA TRP A 238 3.87 -1.45 3.19
C TRP A 238 3.73 -0.53 4.40
N LYS A 239 4.19 0.72 4.28
CA LYS A 239 4.03 1.75 5.30
C LYS A 239 3.40 2.99 4.69
N VAL A 240 2.47 3.61 5.40
CA VAL A 240 1.93 4.91 4.98
C VAL A 240 3.03 5.94 5.09
N ALA A 241 3.26 6.71 4.03
CA ALA A 241 4.30 7.71 3.95
C ALA A 241 3.74 9.04 3.44
N ALA A 242 4.35 10.13 3.87
CA ALA A 242 4.08 11.44 3.29
C ALA A 242 4.83 11.59 1.95
N PRO A 243 4.27 12.30 0.95
CA PRO A 243 5.00 12.64 -0.27
C PRO A 243 6.32 13.36 0.06
N GLY A 244 7.43 12.96 -0.58
CA GLY A 244 8.71 13.65 -0.49
C GLY A 244 9.88 12.71 -0.15
N ALA A 245 10.61 13.02 0.92
CA ALA A 245 11.84 12.29 1.26
C ALA A 245 11.61 10.81 1.59
N GLU A 246 10.46 10.45 2.17
CA GLU A 246 10.14 9.08 2.55
C GLU A 246 9.83 8.17 1.36
N THR A 247 9.37 8.76 0.25
CA THR A 247 8.95 8.05 -0.95
C THR A 247 10.05 7.98 -2.01
N LEU A 248 11.08 8.83 -1.90
CA LEU A 248 12.16 8.93 -2.87
C LEU A 248 12.95 7.61 -3.00
N GLY A 249 13.14 7.15 -4.23
CA GLY A 249 13.90 5.93 -4.52
C GLY A 249 13.24 4.63 -4.05
N LYS A 250 11.97 4.67 -3.61
CA LYS A 250 11.20 3.49 -3.20
C LYS A 250 10.01 3.25 -4.12
N PRO A 251 9.60 1.99 -4.34
CA PRO A 251 8.31 1.69 -4.96
C PRO A 251 7.18 2.26 -4.11
N ILE A 252 6.19 2.86 -4.77
CA ILE A 252 5.04 3.45 -4.09
C ILE A 252 3.72 2.89 -4.60
N LEU A 253 2.80 2.64 -3.68
CA LEU A 253 1.44 2.19 -3.95
C LEU A 253 0.48 3.31 -3.53
N ILE A 254 -0.23 3.88 -4.50
CA ILE A 254 -1.09 5.05 -4.30
C ILE A 254 -2.55 4.63 -4.44
N ILE A 255 -3.38 5.04 -3.49
CA ILE A 255 -4.81 4.74 -3.52
C ILE A 255 -5.54 5.79 -4.34
N LYS A 256 -6.00 5.42 -5.54
CA LYS A 256 -6.71 6.35 -6.44
C LYS A 256 -8.20 6.45 -6.16
N LYS A 257 -8.82 5.32 -5.81
CA LYS A 257 -10.27 5.23 -5.64
C LYS A 257 -10.61 4.19 -4.59
N ILE A 258 -11.60 4.53 -3.76
CA ILE A 258 -12.18 3.66 -2.75
C ILE A 258 -13.69 3.69 -3.01
N ASP A 259 -14.21 2.63 -3.62
CA ASP A 259 -15.65 2.41 -3.75
C ASP A 259 -16.16 1.53 -2.59
N GLU A 260 -17.42 1.10 -2.63
CA GLU A 260 -17.98 0.22 -1.59
C GLU A 260 -17.39 -1.20 -1.63
N LYS A 261 -17.13 -1.72 -2.84
CA LYS A 261 -16.71 -3.11 -3.08
C LYS A 261 -15.31 -3.26 -3.68
N LEU A 262 -14.76 -2.18 -4.25
CA LEU A 262 -13.50 -2.18 -4.99
C LEU A 262 -12.62 -1.01 -4.58
N MET A 263 -11.33 -1.28 -4.38
CA MET A 263 -10.30 -0.27 -4.19
C MET A 263 -9.29 -0.35 -5.33
N ASN A 264 -8.98 0.79 -5.94
CA ASN A 264 -8.03 0.90 -7.05
C ASN A 264 -6.73 1.54 -6.57
N PHE A 265 -5.62 0.95 -7.01
CA PHE A 265 -4.28 1.42 -6.71
C PHE A 265 -3.49 1.67 -8.00
N GLU A 266 -2.57 2.61 -7.92
CA GLU A 266 -1.47 2.71 -8.85
C GLU A 266 -0.17 2.37 -8.13
N LEU A 267 0.48 1.30 -8.58
CA LEU A 267 1.81 0.92 -8.15
C LEU A 267 2.83 1.51 -9.11
N TRP A 268 3.76 2.28 -8.57
CA TRP A 268 4.85 2.92 -9.29
C TRP A 268 6.19 2.40 -8.83
N ASP A 269 7.13 2.33 -9.76
CA ASP A 269 8.52 2.01 -9.44
C ASP A 269 9.30 3.12 -8.76
N ALA A 270 10.46 2.74 -8.23
CA ALA A 270 11.36 3.64 -7.54
C ALA A 270 11.76 4.83 -8.42
N GLU A 271 11.83 4.62 -9.74
CA GLU A 271 12.20 5.64 -10.72
C GLU A 271 11.00 6.42 -11.27
N GLY A 272 9.77 5.94 -11.06
CA GLY A 272 8.54 6.55 -11.54
C GLY A 272 8.24 6.39 -13.02
N LYS A 273 8.84 5.37 -13.61
CA LYS A 273 8.77 5.01 -15.00
C LYS A 273 7.69 3.96 -15.27
N ASN A 274 7.65 2.92 -14.45
CA ASN A 274 6.70 1.82 -14.62
C ASN A 274 5.51 2.04 -13.70
N LYS A 275 4.31 1.84 -14.26
CA LYS A 275 3.05 1.92 -13.53
C LYS A 275 2.23 0.65 -13.76
N VAL A 276 1.72 0.07 -12.68
CA VAL A 276 0.77 -1.04 -12.72
C VAL A 276 -0.48 -0.65 -11.94
N ILE A 277 -1.64 -0.85 -12.57
CA ILE A 277 -2.93 -0.65 -11.90
C ILE A 277 -3.27 -1.94 -11.17
N LEU A 278 -3.51 -1.84 -9.87
CA LEU A 278 -3.89 -2.96 -9.01
C LEU A 278 -5.28 -2.71 -8.45
N ASN A 279 -5.97 -3.80 -8.15
CA ASN A 279 -7.32 -3.80 -7.64
C ASN A 279 -7.39 -4.70 -6.40
N LEU A 280 -8.13 -4.26 -5.39
CA LEU A 280 -8.42 -5.05 -4.22
C LEU A 280 -9.92 -5.05 -3.96
N LEU A 281 -10.51 -6.24 -3.87
CA LEU A 281 -11.91 -6.39 -3.52
C LEU A 281 -12.07 -6.31 -2.00
N LYS A 282 -13.18 -5.72 -1.57
CA LYS A 282 -13.55 -5.73 -0.16
C LYS A 282 -13.83 -7.18 0.27
N SER A 283 -13.23 -7.58 1.38
CA SER A 283 -13.39 -8.90 1.95
C SER A 283 -14.78 -9.00 2.57
N ASN A 284 -15.51 -10.03 2.17
CA ASN A 284 -16.79 -10.37 2.78
C ASN A 284 -16.50 -11.18 4.04
N GLU A 285 -16.71 -10.58 5.21
CA GLU A 285 -16.68 -11.31 6.47
C GLU A 285 -18.10 -11.83 6.78
N SER A 286 -18.19 -12.98 7.44
CA SER A 286 -19.47 -13.48 7.95
C SER A 286 -20.11 -12.44 8.88
N SER A 287 -21.40 -12.20 8.67
CA SER A 287 -22.21 -11.41 9.59
C SER A 287 -22.20 -12.01 11.00
N ILE A 288 -22.57 -11.19 11.98
CA ILE A 288 -22.69 -11.63 13.37
C ILE A 288 -23.82 -12.67 13.47
N PRO A 289 -23.56 -13.88 13.99
CA PRO A 289 -24.62 -14.89 14.13
C PRO A 289 -25.72 -14.39 15.09
N PRO A 290 -27.01 -14.52 14.74
CA PRO A 290 -28.10 -13.97 15.54
C PRO A 290 -28.20 -14.60 16.94
N ASN A 291 -27.75 -15.85 17.09
CA ASN A 291 -27.83 -16.60 18.35
C ASN A 291 -26.52 -16.59 19.15
N LEU A 292 -25.57 -15.71 18.82
CA LEU A 292 -24.27 -15.68 19.52
C LEU A 292 -24.42 -15.44 21.03
N MET A 293 -25.45 -14.68 21.41
CA MET A 293 -25.77 -14.32 22.79
C MET A 293 -26.68 -15.34 23.51
N ALA A 294 -27.11 -16.43 22.85
CA ALA A 294 -28.01 -17.42 23.45
C ALA A 294 -27.40 -18.18 24.64
N SER A 295 -26.07 -18.14 24.80
CA SER A 295 -25.36 -18.76 25.91
C SER A 295 -25.37 -17.92 27.20
N PHE A 296 -25.82 -16.67 27.15
CA PHE A 296 -25.83 -15.76 28.30
C PHE A 296 -27.09 -15.96 29.13
N HIS A 297 -26.90 -16.38 30.37
CA HIS A 297 -28.00 -16.51 31.34
C HIS A 297 -27.71 -15.61 32.53
N PHE A 298 -28.57 -14.63 32.78
CA PHE A 298 -28.41 -13.75 33.93
C PHE A 298 -28.72 -14.48 35.24
N LEU A 299 -27.79 -14.44 36.21
CA LEU A 299 -27.96 -15.08 37.52
C LEU A 299 -28.30 -14.09 38.64
N GLY A 300 -27.85 -12.84 38.55
CA GLY A 300 -28.11 -11.83 39.58
C GLY A 300 -27.09 -10.70 39.58
N ALA A 301 -27.37 -9.64 40.33
CA ALA A 301 -26.43 -8.54 40.55
C ALA A 301 -25.57 -8.84 41.79
N LYS A 302 -24.25 -8.72 41.66
CA LYS A 302 -23.30 -8.79 42.78
C LYS A 302 -23.16 -7.44 43.47
N THR A 303 -23.11 -6.36 42.69
CA THR A 303 -23.11 -4.97 43.14
C THR A 303 -23.98 -4.12 42.19
N LEU A 304 -24.08 -2.81 42.41
CA LEU A 304 -24.78 -1.90 41.49
C LEU A 304 -24.18 -1.86 40.09
N SER A 305 -22.89 -2.19 39.94
CA SER A 305 -22.15 -2.15 38.67
C SER A 305 -21.60 -3.51 38.24
N GLN A 306 -21.79 -4.57 39.03
CA GLN A 306 -21.30 -5.91 38.74
C GLN A 306 -22.45 -6.91 38.69
N PHE A 307 -22.52 -7.64 37.58
CA PHE A 307 -23.58 -8.57 37.27
C PHE A 307 -22.98 -9.97 37.04
N VAL A 308 -23.65 -10.99 37.55
CA VAL A 308 -23.22 -12.39 37.43
C VAL A 308 -24.04 -13.04 36.32
N PHE A 309 -23.35 -13.59 35.34
CA PHE A 309 -23.91 -14.36 34.24
C PHE A 309 -23.37 -15.78 34.26
N GLU A 310 -24.18 -16.74 33.86
CA GLU A 310 -23.73 -18.05 33.43
C GLU A 310 -23.52 -18.01 31.92
N ILE A 311 -22.27 -18.22 31.49
CA ILE A 311 -21.86 -18.23 30.09
C ILE A 311 -21.11 -19.53 29.87
N ASN A 312 -21.56 -20.38 28.94
CA ASN A 312 -21.00 -21.72 28.71
C ASN A 312 -20.93 -22.60 29.98
N LYS A 313 -21.95 -22.51 30.85
CA LYS A 313 -22.03 -23.20 32.17
C LYS A 313 -21.00 -22.73 33.19
N GLU A 314 -20.28 -21.65 32.91
CA GLU A 314 -19.33 -21.03 33.85
C GLU A 314 -19.90 -19.71 34.36
N ARG A 315 -19.77 -19.46 35.67
CA ARG A 315 -20.22 -18.20 36.28
C ARG A 315 -19.17 -17.12 36.06
N MET A 316 -19.54 -16.06 35.36
CA MET A 316 -18.69 -14.93 35.05
C MET A 316 -19.28 -13.64 35.63
N THR A 317 -18.44 -12.79 36.23
CA THR A 317 -18.84 -11.45 36.69
C THR A 317 -18.47 -10.42 35.64
N LEU A 318 -19.46 -9.65 35.19
CA LEU A 318 -19.35 -8.58 34.20
C LEU A 318 -19.66 -7.21 34.82
N ALA A 319 -18.92 -6.21 34.39
CA ALA A 319 -19.03 -4.80 34.72
C ALA A 319 -18.90 -3.97 33.43
N PRO A 320 -19.43 -2.72 33.40
CA PRO A 320 -19.32 -1.82 32.24
C PRO A 320 -17.89 -1.77 31.70
N GLN A 321 -17.76 -1.81 30.37
CA GLN A 321 -16.51 -1.86 29.61
C GLN A 321 -15.75 -3.20 29.66
N ASP A 322 -16.30 -4.24 30.28
CA ASP A 322 -15.71 -5.58 30.18
C ASP A 322 -15.83 -6.13 28.76
N TRP A 323 -14.76 -6.78 28.31
CA TRP A 323 -14.65 -7.35 26.98
C TRP A 323 -14.70 -8.87 27.04
N LEU A 324 -15.59 -9.47 26.26
CA LEU A 324 -15.67 -10.91 26.08
C LEU A 324 -15.37 -11.24 24.63
N LEU A 325 -14.45 -12.17 24.40
CA LEU A 325 -14.07 -12.65 23.09
C LEU A 325 -14.60 -14.07 22.88
N PHE A 326 -15.41 -14.26 21.85
CA PHE A 326 -15.86 -15.57 21.42
C PHE A 326 -14.83 -16.18 20.45
N VAL A 327 -14.19 -17.25 20.91
CA VAL A 327 -13.24 -18.08 20.16
C VAL A 327 -13.77 -19.51 20.06
N ASP A 328 -13.04 -20.42 19.40
CA ASP A 328 -13.50 -21.81 19.17
C ASP A 328 -13.89 -22.57 20.45
N LYS A 329 -13.36 -22.16 21.61
CA LYS A 329 -13.65 -22.75 22.93
C LYS A 329 -14.81 -22.09 23.68
N GLY A 330 -15.46 -21.09 23.08
CA GLY A 330 -16.51 -20.29 23.68
C GLY A 330 -16.06 -18.88 24.06
N TRP A 331 -16.82 -18.27 24.96
CA TRP A 331 -16.60 -16.91 25.46
C TRP A 331 -15.51 -16.90 26.52
N ARG A 332 -14.54 -16.02 26.34
CA ARG A 332 -13.49 -15.73 27.30
C ARG A 332 -13.47 -14.23 27.61
N LYS A 333 -13.45 -13.87 28.89
CA LYS A 333 -13.24 -12.48 29.31
C LYS A 333 -11.78 -12.08 29.09
N LEU A 334 -11.55 -10.94 28.45
CA LEU A 334 -10.20 -10.36 28.35
C LEU A 334 -9.96 -9.51 29.59
N THR A 335 -8.96 -9.86 30.39
CA THR A 335 -8.73 -9.25 31.71
C THR A 335 -7.36 -8.64 31.88
N THR A 336 -6.35 -9.14 31.15
CA THR A 336 -5.01 -8.59 31.23
C THR A 336 -4.72 -7.65 30.05
N PRO A 337 -3.84 -6.64 30.24
CA PRO A 337 -3.41 -5.78 29.14
C PRO A 337 -2.88 -6.57 27.94
N GLU A 338 -2.15 -7.67 28.17
CA GLU A 338 -1.59 -8.49 27.09
C GLU A 338 -2.67 -9.17 26.24
N GLU A 339 -3.79 -9.58 26.87
CA GLU A 339 -4.94 -10.15 26.14
C GLU A 339 -5.67 -9.09 25.31
N ILE A 340 -5.78 -7.89 25.85
CA ILE A 340 -6.36 -6.72 25.18
C ILE A 340 -5.48 -6.32 24.00
N ASP A 341 -4.18 -6.16 24.20
CA ASP A 341 -3.22 -5.81 23.16
C ASP A 341 -3.17 -6.90 22.08
N ALA A 342 -3.17 -8.18 22.47
CA ALA A 342 -3.22 -9.28 21.51
C ALA A 342 -4.51 -9.29 20.69
N TYR A 343 -5.63 -8.86 21.27
CA TYR A 343 -6.83 -8.58 20.50
C TYR A 343 -6.55 -7.39 19.59
N VAL A 344 -6.26 -6.18 20.10
CA VAL A 344 -6.06 -4.95 19.32
C VAL A 344 -5.11 -5.15 18.13
N ASP A 345 -3.95 -5.76 18.35
CA ASP A 345 -2.92 -6.14 17.35
C ASP A 345 -3.34 -7.25 16.39
N ARG A 346 -4.52 -7.83 16.60
CA ARG A 346 -5.12 -8.91 15.80
C ARG A 346 -4.38 -10.25 15.84
N LYS A 347 -3.55 -10.46 16.85
CA LYS A 347 -2.96 -11.77 17.18
C LYS A 347 -4.04 -12.76 17.62
N THR A 348 -5.10 -12.27 18.26
CA THR A 348 -6.29 -13.08 18.61
C THR A 348 -7.52 -12.55 17.87
N LEU A 349 -8.19 -13.44 17.13
CA LEU A 349 -9.39 -13.12 16.34
C LEU A 349 -10.63 -13.82 16.91
N GLY A 350 -11.75 -13.11 16.95
CA GLY A 350 -13.02 -13.63 17.45
C GLY A 350 -14.10 -12.56 17.42
N TYR A 351 -15.34 -12.94 17.70
CA TYR A 351 -16.42 -11.96 17.90
C TYR A 351 -16.21 -11.32 19.27
N LEU A 352 -16.19 -9.99 19.32
CA LEU A 352 -15.99 -9.26 20.57
C LEU A 352 -17.32 -8.72 21.05
N PHE A 353 -17.72 -9.07 22.26
CA PHE A 353 -18.80 -8.42 22.98
C PHE A 353 -18.22 -7.43 23.98
N VAL A 354 -18.62 -6.16 23.86
CA VAL A 354 -18.33 -5.12 24.84
C VAL A 354 -19.61 -4.88 25.64
N PHE A 355 -19.52 -5.09 26.95
CA PHE A 355 -20.65 -4.84 27.85
C PHE A 355 -20.75 -3.34 28.15
N ASP A 356 -21.85 -2.72 27.73
CA ASP A 356 -22.03 -1.28 27.85
C ASP A 356 -22.63 -0.92 29.22
N ALA A 357 -23.84 -1.42 29.51
CA ALA A 357 -24.55 -1.12 30.75
C ALA A 357 -25.74 -2.08 31.00
N VAL A 358 -26.39 -1.90 32.16
CA VAL A 358 -27.75 -2.39 32.41
C VAL A 358 -28.70 -1.21 32.51
N GLU A 359 -29.72 -1.20 31.67
CA GLU A 359 -30.75 -0.15 31.62
C GLU A 359 -32.08 -0.68 32.17
N LYS A 360 -32.88 0.22 32.77
CA LYS A 360 -34.26 -0.08 33.14
C LYS A 360 -35.20 0.43 32.04
N ARG A 361 -35.89 -0.47 31.34
CA ARG A 361 -36.90 -0.15 30.31
C ARG A 361 -38.20 -0.87 30.62
N ASP A 362 -39.31 -0.14 30.69
CA ASP A 362 -40.65 -0.69 30.97
C ASP A 362 -40.69 -1.65 32.16
N ASP A 363 -40.08 -1.22 33.28
CA ASP A 363 -39.91 -2.00 34.52
C ASP A 363 -39.09 -3.30 34.42
N LYS A 364 -38.45 -3.55 33.28
CA LYS A 364 -37.50 -4.65 33.07
C LYS A 364 -36.06 -4.13 33.07
N GLN A 365 -35.15 -4.95 33.59
CA GLN A 365 -33.71 -4.71 33.42
C GLN A 365 -33.26 -5.34 32.10
N VAL A 366 -32.56 -4.55 31.30
CA VAL A 366 -32.04 -4.93 29.99
C VAL A 366 -30.54 -4.72 30.01
N MET A 367 -29.79 -5.79 29.77
CA MET A 367 -28.37 -5.66 29.48
C MET A 367 -28.22 -5.15 28.05
N VAL A 368 -27.46 -4.09 27.89
CA VAL A 368 -27.09 -3.53 26.58
C VAL A 368 -25.60 -3.72 26.35
N GLY A 369 -25.24 -4.02 25.12
CA GLY A 369 -23.85 -4.14 24.71
C GLY A 369 -23.69 -4.07 23.20
N THR A 370 -22.44 -4.10 22.77
CA THR A 370 -22.08 -4.05 21.36
C THR A 370 -21.26 -5.28 20.98
N ILE A 371 -21.67 -5.98 19.92
CA ILE A 371 -20.90 -7.08 19.33
C ILE A 371 -20.22 -6.58 18.07
N PHE A 372 -18.92 -6.83 17.98
CA PHE A 372 -18.13 -6.65 16.76
C PHE A 372 -17.91 -8.01 16.10
N ASN A 373 -17.99 -8.04 14.77
CA ASN A 373 -17.62 -9.23 14.03
C ASN A 373 -16.10 -9.49 14.10
N ARG A 374 -15.65 -10.66 13.61
CA ARG A 374 -14.23 -11.08 13.67
C ARG A 374 -13.29 -10.09 12.99
N ALA A 375 -13.75 -9.42 11.95
CA ALA A 375 -13.00 -8.43 11.21
C ALA A 375 -13.11 -7.01 11.76
N ARG A 376 -13.94 -6.75 12.78
CA ARG A 376 -14.22 -5.41 13.34
C ARG A 376 -14.77 -4.38 12.36
N ASN A 377 -15.23 -4.79 11.19
CA ASN A 377 -15.75 -3.88 10.18
C ASN A 377 -17.28 -3.73 10.26
N ASP A 378 -17.92 -4.52 11.11
CA ASP A 378 -19.35 -4.49 11.37
C ASP A 378 -19.62 -4.62 12.87
N LEU A 379 -20.72 -4.01 13.32
CA LEU A 379 -21.16 -4.07 14.71
C LEU A 379 -22.68 -4.24 14.81
N GLN A 380 -23.10 -4.89 15.88
CA GLN A 380 -24.50 -5.08 16.22
C GLN A 380 -24.72 -4.70 17.69
N HIS A 381 -25.69 -3.83 17.92
CA HIS A 381 -26.19 -3.58 19.27
C HIS A 381 -27.05 -4.76 19.71
N VAL A 382 -26.77 -5.29 20.89
CA VAL A 382 -27.49 -6.41 21.47
C VAL A 382 -28.13 -6.01 22.78
N GLU A 383 -29.36 -6.46 22.95
CA GLU A 383 -30.16 -6.25 24.13
C GLU A 383 -30.61 -7.61 24.66
N LEU A 384 -30.27 -7.90 25.92
CA LEU A 384 -30.69 -9.13 26.58
C LEU A 384 -31.56 -8.79 27.77
N LEU A 385 -32.79 -9.29 27.73
CA LEU A 385 -33.72 -9.19 28.86
C LEU A 385 -33.16 -9.99 30.03
N MET A 386 -32.92 -9.29 31.15
CA MET A 386 -32.50 -9.92 32.39
C MET A 386 -33.76 -10.48 33.05
N GLN A 387 -34.08 -11.74 32.76
CA GLN A 387 -35.18 -12.41 33.43
C GLN A 387 -34.80 -12.52 34.91
N GLN A 388 -35.53 -11.79 35.76
CA GLN A 388 -35.51 -12.07 37.18
C GLN A 388 -36.11 -13.46 37.34
N SER A 389 -35.27 -14.47 37.55
CA SER A 389 -35.74 -15.72 38.10
C SER A 389 -36.45 -15.35 39.39
N SER A 390 -37.77 -15.53 39.41
CA SER A 390 -38.64 -15.34 40.58
C SER A 390 -38.39 -16.44 41.61
N ALA A 391 -37.12 -16.71 41.90
CA ALA A 391 -36.65 -17.62 42.91
C ALA A 391 -36.48 -16.86 44.23
N GLY A 392 -37.61 -16.64 44.90
CA GLY A 392 -37.70 -16.70 46.36
C GLY A 392 -36.69 -15.87 47.16
N MET A 393 -36.51 -14.59 46.84
CA MET A 393 -36.01 -13.65 47.84
C MET A 393 -37.17 -13.36 48.79
N THR A 394 -37.44 -14.28 49.73
CA THR A 394 -38.31 -13.98 50.87
C THR A 394 -37.71 -12.75 51.54
N PRO A 395 -38.47 -11.65 51.71
CA PRO A 395 -37.97 -10.51 52.45
C PRO A 395 -37.56 -11.01 53.83
N TYR A 396 -36.29 -10.80 54.19
CA TYR A 396 -35.86 -10.94 55.57
C TYR A 396 -36.70 -9.97 56.39
N VAL A 397 -37.73 -10.50 57.05
CA VAL A 397 -38.53 -9.76 58.03
C VAL A 397 -37.63 -9.60 59.25
N PRO A 398 -37.18 -8.38 59.59
CA PRO A 398 -36.56 -8.15 60.88
C PRO A 398 -37.66 -8.40 61.92
N LYS A 399 -37.42 -9.30 62.88
CA LYS A 399 -38.25 -9.39 64.08
C LYS A 399 -38.16 -8.04 64.80
N SER A 400 -39.13 -7.17 64.58
CA SER A 400 -39.39 -6.01 65.44
C SER A 400 -40.34 -6.44 66.53
N ASP A 401 -39.83 -6.40 67.76
CA ASP A 401 -40.60 -6.59 68.98
C ASP A 401 -41.79 -5.61 69.07
N GLU A 402 -42.87 -6.15 69.60
CA GLU A 402 -44.09 -5.44 69.98
C GLU A 402 -43.79 -4.31 70.98
N THR A 403 -44.38 -3.13 70.76
CA THR A 403 -45.15 -2.42 71.80
C THR A 403 -45.84 -1.15 71.25
N GLY A 404 -47.15 -1.06 71.46
CA GLY A 404 -47.78 0.21 71.87
C GLY A 404 -48.68 0.97 70.88
N ARG A 405 -49.99 0.69 70.93
CA ARG A 405 -51.18 1.59 70.90
C ARG A 405 -51.00 3.03 70.37
N SER A 406 -51.85 3.57 69.48
CA SER A 406 -53.24 4.06 69.70
C SER A 406 -53.82 4.54 68.34
N LYS A 407 -55.05 4.20 67.90
CA LYS A 407 -56.31 5.03 67.94
C LYS A 407 -56.12 6.49 67.47
N ASP A 408 -56.80 7.08 66.49
CA ASP A 408 -58.22 7.01 66.05
C ASP A 408 -58.40 7.45 64.57
N SER A 409 -59.53 7.05 63.95
CA SER A 409 -60.07 7.47 62.62
C SER A 409 -60.89 8.79 62.73
N PRO A 410 -61.76 9.25 61.79
CA PRO A 410 -62.01 8.93 60.36
C PRO A 410 -62.26 10.17 59.45
N GLY A 411 -62.49 9.97 58.14
CA GLY A 411 -63.14 10.95 57.23
C GLY A 411 -62.82 10.68 55.76
N SER A 412 -63.66 9.93 55.02
CA SER A 412 -64.85 10.40 54.27
C SER A 412 -64.52 11.01 52.89
N SER A 413 -64.90 10.25 51.85
CA SER A 413 -65.60 10.63 50.60
C SER A 413 -64.99 11.68 49.66
N ASP A 414 -64.86 11.37 48.37
CA ASP A 414 -65.94 11.61 47.40
C ASP A 414 -65.57 11.15 45.97
N GLN A 415 -66.61 10.93 45.17
CA GLN A 415 -66.68 10.36 43.84
C GLN A 415 -66.28 11.34 42.73
N GLY A 416 -65.98 10.83 41.53
CA GLY A 416 -66.04 11.65 40.32
C GLY A 416 -65.28 11.09 39.10
N PRO A 417 -65.95 10.56 38.08
CA PRO A 417 -65.35 9.93 36.91
C PRO A 417 -65.26 10.90 35.71
N GLN A 418 -64.41 10.60 34.71
CA GLN A 418 -64.76 10.66 33.28
C GLN A 418 -63.56 10.29 32.39
N GLY A 419 -63.81 9.34 31.48
CA GLY A 419 -62.91 9.02 30.38
C GLY A 419 -63.19 9.85 29.12
N LYS A 420 -62.25 9.80 28.17
CA LYS A 420 -62.45 9.92 26.71
C LYS A 420 -61.16 9.47 26.01
N VAL A 421 -61.17 8.31 25.35
CA VAL A 421 -61.33 8.12 23.89
C VAL A 421 -60.19 8.74 23.07
N GLY A 422 -59.25 7.90 22.64
CA GLY A 422 -58.31 8.17 21.55
C GLY A 422 -58.42 7.09 20.48
N ARG A 423 -59.16 7.38 19.39
CA ARG A 423 -58.98 6.77 18.06
C ARG A 423 -57.69 7.40 17.48
N GLY A 424 -56.79 6.74 16.77
CA GLY A 424 -56.95 5.74 15.71
C GLY A 424 -56.17 6.28 14.51
N ALA A 425 -55.08 5.62 14.13
CA ALA A 425 -54.37 5.86 12.87
C ALA A 425 -53.54 4.61 12.55
N GLU A 426 -54.20 3.64 11.91
CA GLU A 426 -53.55 2.59 11.13
C GLU A 426 -53.05 3.21 9.82
N ASN A 427 -51.79 2.99 9.48
CA ASN A 427 -51.29 3.10 8.11
C ASN A 427 -50.42 1.87 7.84
N SER A 428 -51.05 0.85 7.26
CA SER A 428 -50.40 -0.31 6.66
C SER A 428 -50.06 0.04 5.21
N TYR A 429 -48.76 0.11 4.90
CA TYR A 429 -48.26 0.10 3.53
C TYR A 429 -47.80 -1.33 3.22
N THR A 430 -48.64 -2.06 2.48
CA THR A 430 -48.28 -3.29 1.79
C THR A 430 -47.58 -2.93 0.48
N SER A 431 -46.32 -3.34 0.34
CA SER A 431 -45.60 -3.38 -0.94
C SER A 431 -45.18 -4.82 -1.18
N SER A 432 -45.93 -5.50 -2.05
CA SER A 432 -45.60 -6.79 -2.63
C SER A 432 -44.81 -6.54 -3.90
N TYR A 433 -43.52 -6.88 -3.90
CA TYR A 433 -42.73 -6.99 -5.12
C TYR A 433 -42.69 -8.44 -5.59
N GLU A 434 -42.77 -8.53 -6.90
CA GLU A 434 -43.01 -9.69 -7.73
C GLU A 434 -41.85 -10.70 -7.72
N ASP A 435 -42.23 -11.97 -7.71
CA ASP A 435 -41.37 -13.11 -8.01
C ASP A 435 -40.85 -13.02 -9.45
N GLY A 436 -39.53 -13.10 -9.59
CA GLY A 436 -38.84 -13.19 -10.88
C GLY A 436 -37.87 -14.36 -10.87
N ASP A 437 -38.26 -15.41 -11.60
CA ASP A 437 -37.48 -16.58 -11.94
C ASP A 437 -36.07 -16.24 -12.45
N SER A 438 -35.06 -17.00 -12.01
CA SER A 438 -33.88 -17.27 -12.83
C SER A 438 -33.24 -18.60 -12.47
N ASP A 439 -33.36 -19.51 -13.43
CA ASP A 439 -32.54 -20.71 -13.62
C ASP A 439 -31.04 -20.40 -13.54
N ALA A 440 -30.30 -21.21 -12.78
CA ALA A 440 -28.87 -21.38 -13.00
C ALA A 440 -28.44 -22.82 -12.68
N SER A 441 -27.93 -23.44 -13.73
CA SER A 441 -27.42 -24.80 -13.86
C SER A 441 -26.21 -25.08 -12.97
N GLU A 442 -26.28 -26.20 -12.24
CA GLU A 442 -25.16 -26.81 -11.56
C GLU A 442 -24.21 -27.47 -12.58
N SER A 443 -22.94 -27.05 -12.58
CA SER A 443 -21.84 -27.89 -13.05
C SER A 443 -20.66 -27.71 -12.11
N ASN A 444 -20.41 -28.71 -11.26
CA ASN A 444 -19.26 -28.71 -10.36
C ASN A 444 -18.38 -29.93 -10.63
N MET A 445 -17.30 -29.69 -11.38
CA MET A 445 -16.25 -30.65 -11.67
C MET A 445 -15.40 -30.93 -10.44
N HIS A 446 -15.36 -32.20 -10.04
CA HIS A 446 -14.38 -32.75 -9.11
C HIS A 446 -12.95 -32.64 -9.66
N SER A 447 -12.06 -31.99 -8.92
CA SER A 447 -10.61 -32.16 -9.10
C SER A 447 -9.93 -32.59 -7.81
N ARG A 448 -9.58 -33.90 -7.78
CA ARG A 448 -8.80 -34.57 -6.75
C ARG A 448 -7.35 -34.07 -6.79
N ARG A 449 -6.85 -33.52 -5.68
CA ARG A 449 -5.42 -33.17 -5.53
C ARG A 449 -4.70 -34.26 -4.73
N ARG A 450 -3.83 -35.01 -5.41
CA ARG A 450 -2.87 -35.96 -4.81
C ARG A 450 -1.78 -35.19 -4.05
N LYS A 451 -1.58 -35.51 -2.76
CA LYS A 451 -0.38 -35.19 -2.00
C LYS A 451 0.73 -36.17 -2.38
N ARG A 452 1.90 -35.68 -2.79
CA ARG A 452 3.17 -36.42 -2.72
C ARG A 452 4.02 -35.79 -1.62
N LYS A 453 4.33 -36.61 -0.61
CA LYS A 453 5.45 -36.42 0.31
C LYS A 453 6.76 -36.55 -0.47
N LEU A 454 7.72 -35.70 -0.16
CA LEU A 454 9.12 -35.94 -0.43
C LEU A 454 9.85 -35.66 0.88
N ASP A 455 10.33 -36.74 1.47
CA ASP A 455 11.34 -36.77 2.53
C ASP A 455 12.70 -36.48 1.88
N HIS A 456 13.54 -35.68 2.54
CA HIS A 456 14.98 -35.66 2.32
C HIS A 456 15.67 -35.47 3.67
N ASP A 457 16.24 -36.58 4.14
CA ASP A 457 17.43 -36.62 4.98
C ASP A 457 18.64 -36.56 4.04
N ASP A 458 19.53 -35.59 4.28
CA ASP A 458 21.01 -35.61 4.24
C ASP A 458 21.59 -34.19 4.12
#